data_AF-A0A8J2PCD8-F1
#
_entry.id   AF-A0A8J2PCD8-F1
#
_cell.length_a   1.000
_cell.length_b   1.000
_cell.length_c   1.000
_cell.angle_alpha   90.00
_cell.angle_beta   90.00
_cell.angle_gamma   90.00
#
_symmetry.space_group_name_H-M   'P 1'
#
loop_
_entity.id
_entity.type
_entity.pdbx_description
1 polymer ?
#
loop_
_entity_poly.entity_id
_entity_poly.type
_entity_poly.pdbx_seq_one_letter_code
_entity_poly.pdbx_strand_id
1 'polypeptide(L)'
;KGKSSQKCDDMVPLCIWQEETVNCSELFTNEGTDFGKCCTFNMMPKQLLYRNSETSENGNASEEFKDWKNWEWDGDTLLTPKEETKGEYPRRQKLPGKTFGLSILLNPDLHEYFCTTSDSVGFRLLAHSPIEVPRVVDFGNAIGPNSEVFINVKPTITVADDKIATFKLVG
;
A
#
# COMPACT_ATOMS: atom_id res chain seq x y z
N LYS A 1 22.65 0.35 21.90
CA LYS A 1 22.65 1.03 20.58
C LYS A 1 21.26 0.84 20.02
N GLY A 2 20.38 1.85 20.08
CA GLY A 2 18.99 1.69 19.63
C GLY A 2 18.91 1.62 18.10
N LYS A 3 18.18 0.64 17.56
CA LYS A 3 17.83 0.62 16.14
C LYS A 3 16.87 1.78 15.84
N SER A 4 17.20 2.64 14.88
CA SER A 4 16.39 3.82 14.55
C SER A 4 15.05 3.50 13.89
N SER A 5 14.87 2.27 13.38
CA SER A 5 13.62 1.73 12.85
C SER A 5 13.80 0.23 12.58
N GLN A 6 12.76 -0.56 12.83
CA GLN A 6 12.69 -1.96 12.41
C GLN A 6 12.65 -2.05 10.87
N LYS A 7 13.22 -3.12 10.28
CA LYS A 7 13.10 -3.41 8.85
C LYS A 7 11.77 -4.12 8.56
N CYS A 8 11.22 -3.97 7.36
CA CYS A 8 9.96 -4.65 7.02
C CYS A 8 10.00 -6.16 7.18
N ASP A 9 11.09 -6.83 6.80
CA ASP A 9 11.22 -8.29 6.93
C ASP A 9 11.20 -8.75 8.39
N ASP A 10 11.71 -7.92 9.31
CA ASP A 10 11.67 -8.19 10.75
C ASP A 10 10.29 -7.88 11.34
N MET A 11 9.61 -6.86 10.78
CA MET A 11 8.30 -6.37 11.22
C MET A 11 7.16 -7.28 10.79
N VAL A 12 7.25 -7.83 9.57
CA VAL A 12 6.24 -8.68 8.94
C VAL A 12 6.87 -10.05 8.64
N PRO A 13 7.01 -10.93 9.65
CA PRO A 13 7.69 -12.22 9.48
C PRO A 13 6.88 -13.28 8.71
N LEU A 14 5.57 -13.12 8.54
CA LEU A 14 4.71 -14.06 7.82
C LEU A 14 3.68 -13.32 6.98
N CYS A 15 3.55 -13.73 5.72
CA CYS A 15 2.57 -13.22 4.78
C CYS A 15 1.85 -14.37 4.10
N ILE A 16 0.52 -14.27 4.06
CA ILE A 16 -0.35 -15.14 3.30
C ILE A 16 -1.15 -14.25 2.36
N TRP A 17 -1.10 -14.56 1.07
CA TRP A 17 -1.82 -13.84 0.02
C TRP A 17 -2.44 -14.85 -0.92
N GLN A 18 -3.75 -14.73 -1.18
CA GLN A 18 -4.49 -15.67 -2.03
C GLN A 18 -4.28 -17.15 -1.63
N GLU A 19 -4.40 -17.45 -0.33
CA GLU A 19 -4.21 -18.80 0.25
C GLU A 19 -2.79 -19.36 0.19
N GLU A 20 -1.82 -18.61 -0.36
CA GLU A 20 -0.43 -19.03 -0.47
C GLU A 20 0.44 -18.31 0.56
N THR A 21 1.33 -19.06 1.22
CA THR A 21 2.38 -18.45 2.04
C THR A 21 3.45 -17.92 1.10
N VAL A 22 3.69 -16.61 1.17
CA VAL A 22 4.61 -15.90 0.27
C VAL A 22 5.68 -15.16 1.05
N ASN A 23 6.78 -14.84 0.37
CA ASN A 23 7.85 -14.06 0.96
C ASN A 23 7.39 -12.61 1.19
N CYS A 24 7.40 -12.15 2.44
CA CYS A 24 6.97 -10.80 2.78
C CYS A 24 7.80 -9.71 2.09
N SER A 25 9.07 -9.96 1.82
CA SER A 25 9.96 -9.03 1.11
C SER A 25 9.55 -8.81 -0.37
N GLU A 26 8.75 -9.72 -0.94
CA GLU A 26 8.20 -9.60 -2.30
C GLU A 26 6.86 -8.87 -2.33
N LEU A 27 6.14 -8.83 -1.19
CA LEU A 27 4.84 -8.16 -1.08
C LEU A 27 4.93 -6.74 -0.54
N PHE A 28 5.89 -6.47 0.37
CA PHE A 28 5.97 -5.21 1.10
C PHE A 28 7.19 -4.40 0.69
N THR A 29 6.95 -3.12 0.43
CA THR A 29 8.00 -2.13 0.17
C THR A 29 8.21 -1.24 1.39
N ASN A 30 9.46 -0.82 1.63
CA ASN A 30 9.79 0.14 2.69
C ASN A 30 9.51 1.56 2.18
N GLU A 31 8.64 2.28 2.85
CA GLU A 31 8.24 3.63 2.46
C GLU A 31 8.40 4.63 3.62
N GLY A 32 9.03 5.78 3.33
CA GLY A 32 9.13 6.88 4.31
C GLY A 32 7.85 7.72 4.35
N THR A 33 7.17 7.78 5.49
CA THR A 33 5.93 8.54 5.71
C THR A 33 6.14 9.63 6.77
N ASP A 34 5.09 10.40 7.05
CA ASP A 34 5.05 11.38 8.16
C ASP A 34 5.20 10.72 9.54
N PHE A 35 5.00 9.41 9.65
CA PHE A 35 5.16 8.61 10.87
C PHE A 35 6.55 7.96 11.00
N GLY A 36 7.37 7.98 9.94
CA GLY A 36 8.66 7.29 9.88
C GLY A 36 8.71 6.24 8.77
N LYS A 37 9.46 5.15 8.95
CA LYS A 37 9.49 4.06 7.95
C LYS A 37 8.29 3.14 8.14
N CYS A 38 7.49 2.99 7.09
CA CYS A 38 6.35 2.09 7.03
C CYS A 38 6.59 0.96 6.03
N CYS A 39 5.85 -0.13 6.17
CA CYS A 39 5.79 -1.22 5.20
C CYS A 39 4.47 -1.10 4.44
N THR A 40 4.54 -0.98 3.11
CA THR A 40 3.37 -0.79 2.27
C THR A 40 3.16 -1.99 1.36
N PHE A 41 1.92 -2.46 1.31
CA PHE A 41 1.47 -3.45 0.35
C PHE A 41 0.63 -2.74 -0.72
N ASN A 42 0.90 -3.01 -1.99
CA ASN A 42 0.06 -2.57 -3.11
C ASN A 42 -0.11 -1.03 -3.21
N MET A 43 0.93 -0.28 -2.83
CA MET A 43 1.01 1.18 -3.00
C MET A 43 1.78 1.50 -4.28
N MET A 44 1.29 2.44 -5.07
CA MET A 44 2.02 2.91 -6.25
C MET A 44 3.34 3.58 -5.82
N PRO A 45 4.46 3.32 -6.52
CA PRO A 45 5.74 3.97 -6.25
C PRO A 45 5.59 5.49 -6.20
N LYS A 46 6.17 6.13 -5.18
CA LYS A 46 6.07 7.60 -4.98
C LYS A 46 6.52 8.42 -6.18
N GLN A 47 7.46 7.90 -6.96
CA GLN A 47 7.96 8.52 -8.18
C GLN A 47 6.86 8.67 -9.25
N LEU A 48 5.82 7.82 -9.23
CA LEU A 48 4.65 7.94 -10.10
C LEU A 48 3.56 8.84 -9.47
N LEU A 49 3.48 8.90 -8.13
CA LEU A 49 2.52 9.75 -7.41
C LEU A 49 2.86 11.24 -7.51
N TYR A 50 4.13 11.59 -7.34
CA TYR A 50 4.57 12.99 -7.41
C TYR A 50 4.81 13.36 -8.87
N ARG A 51 3.97 14.26 -9.41
CA ARG A 51 4.04 14.82 -10.78
C ARG A 51 5.26 15.73 -11.00
N ASN A 52 6.43 15.32 -10.52
CA ASN A 52 7.72 15.95 -10.74
C ASN A 52 8.81 14.92 -10.45
N SER A 53 9.25 14.25 -11.49
CA SER A 53 10.62 13.79 -11.58
C SER A 53 10.91 13.58 -13.05
N GLU A 54 11.77 14.45 -13.61
CA GLU A 54 12.70 14.01 -14.64
C GLU A 54 13.55 12.88 -14.03
N THR A 55 12.94 11.71 -13.82
CA THR A 55 13.69 10.49 -13.55
C THR A 55 14.18 10.11 -14.91
N SER A 56 15.39 10.61 -15.23
CA SER A 56 16.20 10.19 -16.35
C SER A 56 15.94 8.72 -16.63
N GLU A 57 15.49 8.41 -17.85
CA GLU A 57 15.23 7.06 -18.38
C GLU A 57 16.50 6.18 -18.46
N ASN A 58 17.50 6.45 -17.62
CA ASN A 58 18.83 5.86 -17.67
C ASN A 58 19.05 4.77 -16.61
N GLY A 59 17.98 4.19 -16.08
CA GLY A 59 18.04 3.02 -15.19
C GLY A 59 17.11 1.91 -15.68
N ASN A 60 17.52 0.65 -15.50
CA ASN A 60 16.65 -0.51 -15.68
C ASN A 60 15.48 -0.41 -14.67
N ALA A 61 14.37 0.23 -15.07
CA ALA A 61 13.16 0.30 -14.27
C ALA A 61 12.69 -1.12 -13.95
N SER A 62 12.34 -1.38 -12.69
CA SER A 62 11.79 -2.67 -12.26
C SER A 62 10.52 -3.00 -13.05
N GLU A 63 10.23 -4.29 -13.20
CA GLU A 63 8.98 -4.75 -13.82
C GLU A 63 7.76 -4.19 -13.09
N GLU A 64 7.80 -4.17 -11.75
CA GLU A 64 6.79 -3.51 -10.91
C GLU A 64 6.56 -2.05 -11.33
N PHE A 65 7.63 -1.26 -11.52
CA PHE A 65 7.49 0.14 -11.91
C PHE A 65 6.81 0.30 -13.27
N LYS A 66 7.13 -0.60 -14.22
CA LYS A 66 6.50 -0.61 -15.55
C LYS A 66 5.03 -0.98 -15.46
N ASP A 67 4.69 -1.99 -14.68
CA ASP A 67 3.31 -2.43 -14.46
C ASP A 67 2.47 -1.31 -13.83
N TRP A 68 2.96 -0.69 -12.77
CA TRP A 68 2.28 0.47 -12.17
C TRP A 68 2.13 1.65 -13.12
N LYS A 69 3.16 1.93 -13.95
CA LYS A 69 3.10 3.00 -14.95
C LYS A 69 2.09 2.71 -16.06
N ASN A 70 1.90 1.45 -16.41
CA ASN A 70 0.96 1.01 -17.44
C ASN A 70 -0.47 0.82 -16.91
N TRP A 71 -0.67 0.85 -15.60
CA TRP A 71 -1.99 0.70 -14.99
C TRP A 71 -2.82 1.98 -15.17
N GLU A 72 -3.84 1.90 -16.05
CA GLU A 72 -4.86 2.94 -16.22
C GLU A 72 -5.77 2.99 -14.99
N TRP A 73 -5.64 4.07 -14.22
CA TRP A 73 -6.43 4.33 -13.01
C TRP A 73 -7.53 5.39 -13.23
N ASP A 74 -7.60 6.00 -14.41
CA ASP A 74 -8.64 6.94 -14.80
C ASP A 74 -9.83 6.24 -15.49
N GLY A 75 -11.04 6.51 -15.02
CA GLY A 75 -12.28 5.99 -15.58
C GLY A 75 -12.75 4.63 -15.01
N ASP A 76 -13.53 3.90 -15.81
CA ASP A 76 -14.22 2.67 -15.39
C ASP A 76 -13.30 1.47 -15.10
N THR A 77 -12.01 1.54 -15.48
CA THR A 77 -11.00 0.49 -15.27
C THR A 77 -10.71 0.21 -13.78
N LEU A 78 -11.05 1.14 -12.88
CA LEU A 78 -11.03 0.90 -11.44
C LEU A 78 -12.09 -0.12 -11.02
N LEU A 79 -13.27 -0.10 -11.66
CA LEU A 79 -14.43 -0.92 -11.36
C LEU A 79 -14.42 -2.24 -12.14
N THR A 80 -13.99 -2.21 -13.39
CA THR A 80 -13.88 -3.39 -14.25
C THR A 80 -12.42 -3.56 -14.68
N PRO A 81 -11.71 -4.60 -14.19
CA PRO A 81 -10.46 -4.99 -14.81
C PRO A 81 -10.76 -5.26 -16.28
N LYS A 82 -10.14 -4.52 -17.21
CA LYS A 82 -10.11 -4.97 -18.60
C LYS A 82 -9.45 -6.35 -18.57
N GLU A 83 -10.03 -7.35 -19.24
CA GLU A 83 -9.43 -8.70 -19.37
C GLU A 83 -7.98 -8.66 -19.91
N GLU A 84 -7.57 -7.51 -20.47
CA GLU A 84 -6.29 -7.26 -21.11
C GLU A 84 -5.25 -6.51 -20.26
N THR A 85 -5.48 -6.20 -18.97
CA THR A 85 -4.40 -5.58 -18.16
C THR A 85 -3.29 -6.60 -17.90
N LYS A 86 -2.32 -6.65 -18.82
CA LYS A 86 -1.05 -7.37 -18.69
C LYS A 86 -0.19 -6.65 -17.65
N GLY A 87 -0.42 -6.94 -16.38
CA GLY A 87 0.38 -6.43 -15.27
C GLY A 87 -0.04 -7.09 -13.96
N GLU A 88 0.93 -7.29 -13.06
CA GLU A 88 0.69 -7.84 -11.73
C GLU A 88 0.12 -6.80 -10.76
N TYR A 89 0.32 -5.51 -11.06
CA TYR A 89 -0.02 -4.39 -10.21
C TYR A 89 -1.21 -3.55 -10.72
N PRO A 90 -2.07 -3.03 -9.82
CA PRO A 90 -2.15 -3.40 -8.42
C PRO A 90 -2.54 -4.87 -8.26
N ARG A 91 -1.98 -5.53 -7.25
CA ARG A 91 -2.33 -6.91 -6.89
C ARG A 91 -3.81 -6.96 -6.52
N ARG A 92 -4.59 -7.79 -7.19
CA ARG A 92 -6.04 -7.96 -6.96
C ARG A 92 -6.33 -9.30 -6.29
N GLN A 93 -7.25 -9.31 -5.35
CA GLN A 93 -7.78 -10.56 -4.78
C GLN A 93 -8.54 -11.33 -5.87
N LYS A 94 -8.34 -12.65 -5.96
CA LYS A 94 -9.05 -13.51 -6.93
C LYS A 94 -10.50 -13.75 -6.54
N LEU A 95 -10.75 -13.93 -5.25
CA LEU A 95 -12.06 -14.21 -4.68
C LEU A 95 -12.27 -13.38 -3.40
N PRO A 96 -13.52 -13.09 -3.03
CA PRO A 96 -13.82 -12.47 -1.76
C PRO A 96 -13.61 -13.44 -0.59
N GLY A 97 -13.18 -12.93 0.57
CA GLY A 97 -13.08 -13.70 1.81
C GLY A 97 -11.71 -13.53 2.50
N LYS A 98 -11.63 -13.93 3.78
CA LYS A 98 -10.39 -13.84 4.58
C LYS A 98 -9.24 -14.61 3.95
N THR A 99 -9.50 -15.82 3.43
CA THR A 99 -8.47 -16.74 2.92
C THR A 99 -7.81 -16.23 1.63
N PHE A 100 -8.59 -15.58 0.77
CA PHE A 100 -8.10 -14.99 -0.48
C PHE A 100 -7.56 -13.55 -0.34
N GLY A 101 -7.68 -12.97 0.85
CA GLY A 101 -7.16 -11.65 1.18
C GLY A 101 -5.69 -11.67 1.60
N LEU A 102 -5.26 -10.58 2.24
CA LEU A 102 -3.95 -10.46 2.86
C LEU A 102 -4.06 -10.81 4.35
N SER A 103 -3.28 -11.79 4.80
CA SER A 103 -3.08 -12.08 6.22
C SER A 103 -1.60 -11.94 6.56
N ILE A 104 -1.29 -11.19 7.60
CA ILE A 104 0.08 -10.93 8.04
C ILE A 104 0.24 -11.18 9.53
N LEU A 105 1.41 -11.67 9.93
CA LEU A 105 1.86 -11.65 11.32
C LEU A 105 2.73 -10.42 11.52
N LEU A 106 2.51 -9.68 12.60
CA LEU A 106 3.29 -8.49 12.94
C LEU A 106 4.14 -8.75 14.19
N ASN A 107 5.41 -8.38 14.13
CA ASN A 107 6.35 -8.49 15.24
C ASN A 107 6.76 -7.09 15.74
N PRO A 108 6.22 -6.60 16.87
CA PRO A 108 6.46 -5.23 17.35
C PRO A 108 7.83 -5.01 17.98
N ASP A 109 8.70 -6.03 18.02
CA ASP A 109 10.05 -5.97 18.62
C ASP A 109 10.04 -5.31 20.01
N LEU A 110 9.22 -5.84 20.93
CA LEU A 110 8.92 -5.23 22.23
C LEU A 110 10.17 -4.94 23.08
N HIS A 111 11.27 -5.67 22.84
CA HIS A 111 12.53 -5.50 23.54
C HIS A 111 13.33 -4.27 23.08
N GLU A 112 13.11 -3.80 21.85
CA GLU A 112 13.75 -2.62 21.26
C GLU A 112 12.80 -1.41 21.21
N TYR A 113 11.60 -1.52 21.79
CA TYR A 113 10.58 -0.44 21.83
C TYR A 113 10.99 0.79 22.67
N PHE A 114 12.16 0.76 23.31
CA PHE A 114 12.64 1.84 24.15
C PHE A 114 12.90 3.13 23.33
N CYS A 115 12.26 4.24 23.76
CA CYS A 115 12.39 5.58 23.16
C CYS A 115 11.73 5.78 21.79
N THR A 116 10.54 5.23 21.55
CA THR A 116 9.71 5.66 20.39
C THR A 116 8.96 6.95 20.70
N THR A 117 8.72 7.78 19.69
CA THR A 117 7.90 9.01 19.77
C THR A 117 6.39 8.71 19.73
N SER A 118 6.01 7.43 19.82
CA SER A 118 4.63 6.97 19.75
C SER A 118 4.00 6.98 21.14
N ASP A 119 2.74 7.39 21.20
CA ASP A 119 1.89 7.43 22.40
C ASP A 119 1.32 6.06 22.79
N SER A 120 1.55 5.02 21.98
CA SER A 120 1.02 3.67 22.21
C SER A 120 1.97 2.58 21.73
N VAL A 121 2.05 1.47 22.49
CA VAL A 121 2.76 0.24 22.11
C VAL A 121 1.95 -0.54 21.08
N GLY A 122 2.58 -0.91 19.96
CA GLY A 122 1.95 -1.67 18.88
C GLY A 122 2.22 -1.05 17.51
N PHE A 123 1.26 -1.18 16.61
CA PHE A 123 1.35 -0.72 15.22
C PHE A 123 0.25 0.28 14.88
N ARG A 124 0.47 1.07 13.84
CA ARG A 124 -0.59 1.83 13.17
C ARG A 124 -0.81 1.25 11.78
N LEU A 125 -2.06 0.92 11.45
CA LEU A 125 -2.45 0.34 10.17
C LEU A 125 -3.46 1.25 9.47
N LEU A 126 -3.19 1.54 8.20
CA LEU A 126 -4.03 2.37 7.35
C LEU A 126 -4.27 1.65 6.03
N ALA A 127 -5.54 1.40 5.70
CA ALA A 127 -5.95 1.04 4.35
C ALA A 127 -6.26 2.33 3.59
N HIS A 128 -5.63 2.52 2.43
CA HIS A 128 -5.80 3.70 1.58
C HIS A 128 -5.79 3.31 0.10
N SER A 129 -6.11 4.26 -0.78
CA SER A 129 -6.05 4.02 -2.23
C SER A 129 -4.60 3.85 -2.70
N PRO A 130 -4.30 2.95 -3.65
CA PRO A 130 -2.94 2.78 -4.20
C PRO A 130 -2.32 4.06 -4.76
N ILE A 131 -3.15 5.02 -5.22
CA ILE A 131 -2.74 6.30 -5.81
C ILE A 131 -2.69 7.45 -4.78
N GLU A 132 -2.80 7.15 -3.50
CA GLU A 132 -2.73 8.14 -2.43
C GLU A 132 -1.45 7.99 -1.60
N VAL A 133 -0.92 9.12 -1.13
CA VAL A 133 0.17 9.12 -0.16
C VAL A 133 -0.43 8.88 1.23
N PRO A 134 0.01 7.83 1.96
CA PRO A 134 -0.58 7.49 3.25
C PRO A 134 -0.27 8.55 4.31
N ARG A 135 -1.30 8.92 5.08
CA ARG A 135 -1.25 9.85 6.21
C ARG A 135 -1.51 9.09 7.50
N VAL A 136 -0.52 8.31 7.93
CA VAL A 136 -0.65 7.33 9.02
C VAL A 136 -0.79 8.02 10.37
N VAL A 137 -0.20 9.21 10.53
CA VAL A 137 -0.35 10.03 11.74
C VAL A 137 -1.82 10.39 11.98
N ASP A 138 -2.54 10.75 10.92
CA ASP A 138 -3.90 11.31 10.99
C ASP A 138 -5.00 10.24 10.97
N PHE A 139 -4.83 9.19 10.15
CA PHE A 139 -5.89 8.21 9.86
C PHE A 139 -5.54 6.76 10.22
N GLY A 140 -4.36 6.52 10.78
CA GLY A 140 -3.92 5.18 11.17
C GLY A 140 -4.72 4.61 12.35
N ASN A 141 -5.14 3.36 12.24
CA ASN A 141 -5.77 2.62 13.34
C ASN A 141 -4.70 1.96 14.21
N ALA A 142 -4.77 2.15 15.52
CA ALA A 142 -3.85 1.52 16.45
C ALA A 142 -4.17 0.02 16.61
N ILE A 143 -3.15 -0.82 16.50
CA ILE A 143 -3.22 -2.28 16.65
C ILE A 143 -2.32 -2.66 17.83
N GLY A 144 -2.94 -3.19 18.88
CA GLY A 144 -2.23 -3.63 20.07
C GLY A 144 -1.46 -4.93 19.84
N PRO A 145 -0.34 -5.17 20.55
CA PRO A 145 0.32 -6.47 20.59
C PRO A 145 -0.62 -7.55 21.11
N ASN A 146 -0.31 -8.82 20.82
CA ASN A 146 -1.06 -9.99 21.30
C ASN A 146 -2.56 -9.96 20.92
N SER A 147 -2.87 -9.40 19.74
CA SER A 147 -4.25 -9.35 19.23
C SER A 147 -4.32 -9.89 17.80
N GLU A 148 -5.49 -10.43 17.44
CA GLU A 148 -5.86 -10.72 16.05
C GLU A 148 -6.92 -9.68 15.65
N VAL A 149 -6.67 -8.95 14.56
CA VAL A 149 -7.56 -7.89 14.08
C VAL A 149 -7.99 -8.18 12.65
N PHE A 150 -9.29 -8.05 12.38
CA PHE A 150 -9.87 -8.21 11.05
C PHE A 150 -10.29 -6.85 10.49
N ILE A 151 -9.77 -6.51 9.32
CA ILE A 151 -10.13 -5.27 8.63
C ILE A 151 -10.85 -5.64 7.33
N ASN A 152 -12.12 -5.22 7.24
CA ASN A 152 -12.88 -5.30 6.00
C ASN A 152 -12.62 -4.05 5.17
N VAL A 153 -12.16 -4.22 3.92
CA VAL A 153 -11.96 -3.13 2.98
C VAL A 153 -13.12 -3.14 1.98
N LYS A 154 -13.95 -2.10 2.02
CA LYS A 154 -15.03 -1.88 1.05
C LYS A 154 -14.75 -0.58 0.27
N PRO A 155 -14.28 -0.66 -0.99
CA PRO A 155 -14.01 0.54 -1.77
C PRO A 155 -15.31 1.27 -2.11
N THR A 156 -15.28 2.59 -2.07
CA THR A 156 -16.35 3.46 -2.56
C THR A 156 -15.74 4.40 -3.59
N ILE A 157 -16.26 4.39 -4.81
CA ILE A 157 -15.76 5.22 -5.90
C ILE A 157 -16.83 6.26 -6.23
N THR A 158 -16.42 7.52 -6.32
CA THR A 158 -17.28 8.63 -6.75
C THR A 158 -16.76 9.13 -8.09
N VAL A 159 -17.58 9.00 -9.14
CA VAL A 159 -17.24 9.43 -10.50
C VAL A 159 -18.05 10.69 -10.81
N ALA A 160 -17.42 11.64 -11.51
CA ALA A 160 -18.13 12.82 -11.99
C ALA A 160 -19.10 12.45 -13.12
N ASP A 161 -20.21 13.19 -13.22
CA ASP A 161 -21.11 13.08 -14.37
C ASP A 161 -20.35 13.44 -15.67
N ASP A 162 -20.66 12.74 -16.77
CA ASP A 162 -20.06 12.94 -18.10
C ASP A 162 -20.02 14.42 -18.52
N LYS A 163 -21.06 15.18 -18.17
CA LYS A 163 -21.17 16.61 -18.50
C LYS A 163 -20.14 17.47 -17.78
N ILE A 164 -19.73 17.05 -16.58
CA ILE A 164 -18.72 17.73 -15.77
C ILE A 164 -17.33 17.23 -16.19
N ALA A 165 -17.18 15.93 -16.42
CA ALA A 165 -15.92 15.32 -16.85
C ALA A 165 -15.40 15.89 -18.18
N THR A 166 -16.30 16.22 -19.11
CA THR A 166 -15.96 16.74 -20.44
C THR A 166 -15.92 18.27 -20.52
N PHE A 167 -16.19 18.98 -19.43
CA PHE A 167 -16.27 20.44 -19.43
C PHE A 167 -14.89 21.05 -19.67
N LYS A 168 -14.69 21.67 -20.85
CA LYS A 168 -13.46 22.42 -21.14
C LYS A 168 -13.54 23.80 -20.50
N LEU A 169 -12.54 24.13 -19.68
CA LEU A 169 -12.35 25.49 -19.20
C LEU A 169 -12.11 26.39 -20.42
N VAL A 170 -13.06 27.28 -20.70
CA VAL A 170 -12.90 28.34 -21.70
C VAL A 170 -11.97 29.38 -21.09
N GLY A 171 -10.73 29.42 -21.58
CA GLY A 171 -9.77 30.49 -21.31
C GLY A 171 -9.86 31.58 -22.36
#